data_AF-A0A6N4T7P9-F1
#
_entry.id   AF-A0A6N4T7P9-F1
#
_cell.length_a   1.000
_cell.length_b   1.000
_cell.length_c   1.000
_cell.angle_alpha   90.00
_cell.angle_beta   90.00
_cell.angle_gamma   90.00
#
_symmetry.space_group_name_H-M   'P 1'
#
loop_
_entity.id
_entity.type
_entity.pdbx_description
1 polymer ?
#
loop_
_entity_poly.entity_id
_entity_poly.type
_entity_poly.pdbx_seq_one_letter_code
_entity_poly.pdbx_strand_id
1 'polypeptide(L)'
;MSYEVIAKLEYSKLVGKIECRESETSLLACFSVLLNLSGIKVRLTHLLGLAPMPHGQTTGRFFQVLSRRLGMQTMGIAQEEIAATVASWPVLVMNASGYCFLLLKLEQDYFVAALPGYSEQVCNLSFEDELMQSACTAYAIRMHHLGPAIPKGERHPKLYLLPCLTCYQGRYDRNAFLAYDAQTALLPKAIFHAPLPLTALSASALFASHVSICPNRPQYYGQYRSFNLKRGDTVFVQHTELSPAVDTLLAIASEHQPAGIQEAVKFSARLFSDFLAIHPFVNANQRMAMLIVSKYLSLWKFKIHWQQITSTQFYYWMRLATRGHIRLLENGFRENIEPI
;
A
#
# COMPACT_ATOMS: atom_id res chain seq x y z
N MET A 1 -19.77 26.14 31.47
CA MET A 1 -19.08 25.24 30.52
C MET A 1 -19.80 23.92 30.56
N SER A 2 -20.59 23.61 29.53
CA SER A 2 -21.39 22.38 29.47
C SER A 2 -20.47 21.15 29.45
N TYR A 3 -20.93 20.06 30.04
CA TYR A 3 -20.23 18.77 30.12
C TYR A 3 -19.73 18.29 28.75
N GLU A 4 -20.45 18.66 27.68
CA GLU A 4 -20.13 18.44 26.26
C GLU A 4 -18.77 19.03 25.86
N VAL A 5 -18.48 20.27 26.27
CA VAL A 5 -17.21 20.94 25.96
C VAL A 5 -16.07 20.21 26.67
N ILE A 6 -16.30 19.71 27.89
CA ILE A 6 -15.28 19.00 28.68
C ILE A 6 -14.96 17.64 28.04
N ALA A 7 -15.98 16.86 27.67
CA ALA A 7 -15.78 15.56 27.02
C ALA A 7 -15.12 15.72 25.64
N LYS A 8 -15.57 16.66 24.81
CA LYS A 8 -14.96 16.97 23.51
C LYS A 8 -13.50 17.40 23.66
N LEU A 9 -13.18 18.22 24.67
CA LEU A 9 -11.81 18.62 24.97
C LEU A 9 -10.94 17.45 25.47
N GLU A 10 -11.50 16.54 26.26
CA GLU A 10 -10.79 15.35 26.73
C GLU A 10 -10.40 14.42 25.57
N TYR A 11 -11.36 14.06 24.72
CA TYR A 11 -11.08 13.29 23.51
C TYR A 11 -10.12 14.03 22.57
N SER A 12 -10.30 15.34 22.37
CA SER A 12 -9.41 16.13 21.51
C SER A 12 -7.96 16.11 22.02
N LYS A 13 -7.75 16.14 23.35
CA LYS A 13 -6.40 16.01 23.95
C LYS A 13 -5.80 14.62 23.75
N LEU A 14 -6.61 13.56 23.87
CA LEU A 14 -6.15 12.18 23.74
C LEU A 14 -5.86 11.79 22.28
N VAL A 15 -6.75 12.20 21.37
CA VAL A 15 -6.70 11.88 19.95
C VAL A 15 -5.67 12.72 19.20
N GLY A 16 -5.53 14.00 19.59
CA GLY A 16 -4.73 14.98 18.86
C GLY A 16 -5.35 15.35 17.52
N LYS A 17 -4.52 15.89 16.61
CA LYS A 17 -4.98 16.33 15.28
C LYS A 17 -5.24 15.14 14.35
N ILE A 18 -6.49 14.92 13.94
CA ILE A 18 -6.85 13.97 12.89
C ILE A 18 -6.61 14.62 11.51
N GLU A 19 -5.49 14.27 10.89
CA GLU A 19 -5.14 14.74 9.56
C GLU A 19 -5.71 13.77 8.52
N CYS A 20 -6.72 14.17 7.73
CA CYS A 20 -7.06 13.68 6.37
C CYS A 20 -8.54 13.89 6.01
N ARG A 21 -8.83 14.24 4.75
CA ARG A 21 -10.20 14.54 4.23
C ARG A 21 -10.74 13.54 3.20
N GLU A 22 -9.95 12.54 2.82
CA GLU A 22 -10.29 11.65 1.70
C GLU A 22 -10.84 10.30 2.22
N SER A 23 -11.85 9.76 1.53
CA SER A 23 -12.48 8.45 1.82
C SER A 23 -11.49 7.30 1.94
N GLU A 24 -10.42 7.37 1.16
CA GLU A 24 -9.38 6.35 1.09
C GLU A 24 -8.63 6.28 2.42
N THR A 25 -8.37 7.43 3.06
CA THR A 25 -7.54 7.53 4.27
C THR A 25 -8.34 7.63 5.56
N SER A 26 -9.66 7.83 5.49
CA SER A 26 -10.53 7.96 6.66
C SER A 26 -10.50 6.71 7.54
N LEU A 27 -10.43 5.50 6.97
CA LEU A 27 -10.28 4.26 7.75
C LEU A 27 -9.02 4.27 8.62
N LEU A 28 -7.88 4.63 8.01
CA LEU A 28 -6.61 4.67 8.71
C LEU A 28 -6.61 5.74 9.81
N ALA A 29 -7.26 6.87 9.54
CA ALA A 29 -7.43 7.93 10.53
C ALA A 29 -8.27 7.43 11.72
N CYS A 30 -9.40 6.75 11.50
CA CYS A 30 -10.20 6.13 12.56
C CYS A 30 -9.39 5.12 13.39
N PHE A 31 -8.57 4.29 12.74
CA PHE A 31 -7.68 3.37 13.47
C PHE A 31 -6.60 4.09 14.27
N SER A 32 -6.05 5.19 13.74
CA SER A 32 -5.11 6.03 14.49
C SER A 32 -5.76 6.62 15.73
N VAL A 33 -7.01 7.08 15.63
CA VAL A 33 -7.80 7.58 16.78
C VAL A 33 -7.96 6.49 17.83
N LEU A 34 -8.43 5.31 17.43
CA LEU A 34 -8.67 4.20 18.35
C LEU A 34 -7.39 3.75 19.08
N LEU A 35 -6.27 3.67 18.37
CA LEU A 35 -4.97 3.32 18.94
C LEU A 35 -4.48 4.37 19.94
N ASN A 36 -4.61 5.65 19.60
CA ASN A 36 -4.22 6.75 20.49
C ASN A 36 -5.07 6.76 21.77
N LEU A 37 -6.39 6.54 21.67
CA LEU A 37 -7.28 6.40 22.82
C LEU A 37 -6.94 5.20 23.70
N SER A 38 -6.39 4.15 23.10
CA SER A 38 -5.93 2.95 23.82
C SER A 38 -4.51 3.10 24.39
N GLY A 39 -3.94 4.31 24.38
CA GLY A 39 -2.60 4.61 24.90
C GLY A 39 -1.45 4.28 23.94
N ILE A 40 -1.73 3.79 22.73
CA ILE A 40 -0.73 3.47 21.71
C ILE A 40 -0.53 4.68 20.80
N LYS A 41 0.51 5.47 21.09
CA LYS A 41 0.84 6.67 20.31
C LYS A 41 1.25 6.31 18.87
N VAL A 42 0.37 6.60 17.91
CA VAL A 42 0.58 6.35 16.49
C VAL A 42 0.21 7.57 15.65
N ARG A 43 0.95 7.78 14.55
CA ARG A 43 0.62 8.76 13.52
C ARG A 43 0.04 8.04 12.33
N LEU A 44 -0.79 8.73 11.54
CA LEU A 44 -1.32 8.19 10.29
C LEU A 44 -0.22 7.64 9.37
N THR A 45 0.93 8.32 9.30
CA THR A 45 2.09 7.88 8.51
C THR A 45 2.70 6.55 8.95
N HIS A 46 2.52 6.15 10.21
CA HIS A 46 2.91 4.82 10.69
C HIS A 46 1.94 3.75 10.16
N LEU A 47 0.63 4.07 10.09
CA LEU A 47 -0.40 3.18 9.58
C LEU A 47 -0.39 3.04 8.06
N LEU A 48 -0.03 4.12 7.35
CA LEU A 48 0.28 4.09 5.93
C LEU A 48 1.40 3.10 5.60
N GLY A 49 2.23 2.70 6.57
CA GLY A 49 3.24 1.65 6.44
C GLY A 49 2.68 0.22 6.42
N LEU A 50 1.44 0.00 6.89
CA LEU A 50 0.92 -1.34 7.17
C LEU A 50 0.26 -2.04 5.97
N ALA A 51 -0.36 -1.30 5.05
CA ALA A 51 -1.02 -1.88 3.87
C ALA A 51 -1.04 -0.86 2.71
N PRO A 52 -1.14 -1.29 1.44
CA PRO A 52 -1.40 -0.39 0.30
C PRO A 52 -2.80 0.23 0.44
N MET A 53 -3.00 1.49 0.07
CA MET A 53 -4.32 2.10 0.12
C MET A 53 -5.24 1.46 -0.95
N PRO A 54 -6.45 1.00 -0.61
CA PRO A 54 -7.39 0.54 -1.61
C PRO A 54 -7.76 1.70 -2.53
N HIS A 55 -7.93 1.42 -3.81
CA HIS A 55 -8.41 2.39 -4.77
C HIS A 55 -9.94 2.47 -4.71
N GLY A 56 -10.46 3.64 -4.37
CA GLY A 56 -11.91 3.85 -4.23
C GLY A 56 -12.36 3.50 -2.82
N GLN A 57 -13.51 2.83 -2.71
CA GLN A 57 -14.11 2.53 -1.42
C GLN A 57 -13.27 1.52 -0.63
N THR A 58 -13.14 1.76 0.67
CA THR A 58 -12.59 0.78 1.61
C THR A 58 -13.40 -0.52 1.50
N THR A 59 -12.74 -1.65 1.25
CA THR A 59 -13.43 -2.96 1.22
C THR A 59 -13.39 -3.61 2.60
N GLY A 60 -14.42 -4.40 2.94
CA GLY A 60 -14.44 -5.17 4.18
C GLY A 60 -13.22 -6.10 4.33
N ARG A 61 -12.68 -6.62 3.22
CA ARG A 61 -11.45 -7.43 3.22
C ARG A 61 -10.22 -6.61 3.60
N PHE A 62 -10.07 -5.39 3.05
CA PHE A 62 -8.96 -4.50 3.41
C PHE A 62 -9.01 -4.12 4.90
N PHE A 63 -10.21 -3.78 5.37
CA PHE A 63 -10.49 -3.52 6.78
C PHE A 63 -10.04 -4.68 7.67
N GLN A 64 -10.51 -5.91 7.41
CA GLN A 64 -10.16 -7.09 8.21
C GLN A 64 -8.65 -7.37 8.25
N VAL A 65 -7.96 -7.25 7.10
CA VAL A 65 -6.50 -7.45 7.03
C VAL A 65 -5.78 -6.42 7.90
N LEU A 66 -6.18 -5.16 7.81
CA LEU A 66 -5.56 -4.09 8.56
C LEU A 66 -5.85 -4.19 10.06
N SER A 67 -7.09 -4.47 10.44
CA SER A 67 -7.49 -4.70 11.83
C SER A 67 -6.68 -5.83 12.47
N ARG A 68 -6.52 -6.96 11.76
CA ARG A 68 -5.71 -8.07 12.26
C ARG A 68 -4.25 -7.69 12.50
N ARG A 69 -3.64 -6.93 11.59
CA ARG A 69 -2.27 -6.42 11.75
C ARG A 69 -2.14 -5.45 12.91
N LEU A 70 -3.21 -4.74 13.22
CA LEU A 70 -3.29 -3.81 14.33
C LEU A 70 -3.65 -4.45 15.67
N GLY A 71 -3.80 -5.78 15.73
CA GLY A 71 -4.25 -6.46 16.94
C GLY A 71 -5.69 -6.09 17.32
N MET A 72 -6.51 -5.74 16.34
CA MET A 72 -7.92 -5.40 16.52
C MET A 72 -8.78 -6.61 16.15
N GLN A 73 -9.72 -6.95 17.03
CA GLN A 73 -10.86 -7.81 16.72
C GLN A 73 -11.99 -6.95 16.17
N THR A 74 -12.61 -7.42 15.10
CA THR A 74 -13.71 -6.70 14.44
C THR A 74 -14.88 -7.64 14.24
N MET A 75 -16.08 -7.16 14.56
CA MET A 75 -17.33 -7.88 14.38
C MET A 75 -18.27 -6.99 13.57
N GLY A 76 -18.78 -7.50 12.45
CA GLY A 76 -19.84 -6.79 11.71
C GLY A 76 -21.10 -6.76 12.56
N ILE A 77 -21.77 -5.61 12.60
CA ILE A 77 -23.02 -5.41 13.35
C ILE A 77 -24.07 -4.80 12.41
N ALA A 78 -25.34 -5.08 12.69
CA ALA A 78 -26.44 -4.47 11.97
C ALA A 78 -26.61 -3.00 12.37
N GLN A 79 -27.27 -2.20 11.52
CA GLN A 79 -27.43 -0.76 11.77
C GLN A 79 -28.26 -0.50 13.03
N GLU A 80 -29.25 -1.36 13.32
CA GLU A 80 -30.10 -1.23 14.51
C GLU A 80 -29.33 -1.53 15.81
N GLU A 81 -28.21 -2.26 15.72
CA GLU A 81 -27.38 -2.67 16.86
C GLU A 81 -26.31 -1.62 17.22
N ILE A 82 -26.12 -0.59 16.39
CA ILE A 82 -25.07 0.42 16.59
C ILE A 82 -25.21 1.09 17.96
N ALA A 83 -26.40 1.55 18.33
CA ALA A 83 -26.63 2.26 19.58
C ALA A 83 -26.28 1.42 20.81
N ALA A 84 -26.76 0.17 20.84
CA ALA A 84 -26.48 -0.78 21.91
C ALA A 84 -24.99 -1.15 21.98
N THR A 85 -24.33 -1.28 20.83
CA THR A 85 -22.92 -1.68 20.76
C THR A 85 -21.99 -0.57 21.21
N VAL A 86 -22.25 0.69 20.81
CA VAL A 86 -21.43 1.86 21.18
C VAL A 86 -21.38 2.07 22.70
N ALA A 87 -22.38 1.60 23.44
CA ALA A 87 -22.36 1.64 24.91
C ALA A 87 -21.22 0.82 25.52
N SER A 88 -20.72 -0.20 24.82
CA SER A 88 -19.64 -1.06 25.30
C SER A 88 -18.35 -0.87 24.52
N TRP A 89 -18.42 -0.80 23.19
CA TRP A 89 -17.24 -0.79 22.31
C TRP A 89 -17.33 0.30 21.24
N PRO A 90 -16.21 0.90 20.82
CA PRO A 90 -16.19 1.80 19.67
C PRO A 90 -16.72 1.10 18.41
N VAL A 91 -17.50 1.83 17.61
CA VAL A 91 -18.08 1.33 16.35
C VAL A 91 -17.54 2.15 15.19
N LEU A 92 -16.88 1.48 14.25
CA LEU A 92 -16.51 2.09 12.98
C LEU A 92 -17.69 1.99 12.02
N VAL A 93 -18.08 3.12 11.45
CA VAL A 93 -19.13 3.21 10.45
C VAL A 93 -18.51 3.59 9.11
N MET A 94 -18.97 2.94 8.04
CA MET A 94 -18.61 3.27 6.67
C MET A 94 -19.87 3.52 5.84
N ASN A 95 -19.87 4.63 5.13
CA ASN A 95 -20.99 5.05 4.29
C ASN A 95 -20.86 4.56 2.83
N ALA A 96 -21.86 4.86 2.01
CA ALA A 96 -21.91 4.47 0.60
C ALA A 96 -20.78 5.06 -0.26
N SER A 97 -20.15 6.17 0.16
CA SER A 97 -19.00 6.75 -0.55
C SER A 97 -17.67 6.15 -0.09
N GLY A 98 -17.67 5.23 0.89
CA GLY A 98 -16.48 4.61 1.44
C GLY A 98 -15.74 5.49 2.46
N TYR A 99 -16.32 6.62 2.86
CA TYR A 99 -15.83 7.41 3.98
C TYR A 99 -16.13 6.69 5.30
N CYS A 100 -15.18 6.73 6.22
CA CYS A 100 -15.26 6.08 7.52
C CYS A 100 -15.21 7.10 8.65
N PHE A 101 -16.03 6.88 9.67
CA PHE A 101 -15.98 7.61 10.93
C PHE A 101 -16.13 6.65 12.11
N LEU A 102 -15.73 7.11 13.30
CA LEU A 102 -15.69 6.28 14.49
C LEU A 102 -16.64 6.82 15.55
N LEU A 103 -17.63 6.03 15.94
CA LEU A 103 -18.48 6.29 17.10
C LEU A 103 -17.79 5.80 18.35
N LEU A 104 -17.58 6.69 19.32
CA LEU A 104 -16.76 6.45 20.50
C LEU A 104 -17.60 6.12 21.73
N LYS A 105 -18.73 6.82 21.90
CA LYS A 105 -19.69 6.60 22.97
C LYS A 105 -21.05 7.16 22.57
N LEU A 106 -22.09 6.69 23.25
CA LEU A 106 -23.46 7.18 23.15
C LEU A 106 -23.78 7.93 24.45
N GLU A 107 -24.26 9.17 24.33
CA GLU A 107 -24.73 9.97 25.45
C GLU A 107 -26.16 10.40 25.17
N GLN A 108 -27.11 9.92 25.99
CA GLN A 108 -28.54 10.20 25.88
C GLN A 108 -29.07 10.03 24.43
N ASP A 109 -29.05 11.12 23.65
CA ASP A 109 -29.64 11.19 22.31
C ASP A 109 -28.60 11.46 21.19
N TYR A 110 -27.30 11.45 21.48
CA TYR A 110 -26.25 11.67 20.48
C TYR A 110 -25.03 10.76 20.66
N PHE A 111 -24.38 10.47 19.54
CA PHE A 111 -23.09 9.82 19.51
C PHE A 111 -21.96 10.84 19.58
N VAL A 112 -20.96 10.59 20.43
CA VAL A 112 -19.67 11.26 20.28
C VAL A 112 -18.89 10.53 19.19
N ALA A 113 -18.59 11.23 18.10
CA ALA A 113 -17.95 10.67 16.92
C ALA A 113 -16.63 11.37 16.61
N ALA A 114 -15.65 10.60 16.15
CA ALA A 114 -14.43 11.12 15.53
C ALA A 114 -14.59 11.13 14.01
N LEU A 115 -14.48 12.32 13.42
CA LEU A 115 -14.68 12.59 11.99
C LEU A 115 -13.36 13.00 11.32
N PRO A 116 -12.66 12.09 10.63
CA PRO A 116 -11.46 12.44 9.88
C PRO A 116 -11.68 13.59 8.89
N GLY A 117 -10.94 14.69 9.04
CA GLY A 117 -10.89 15.78 8.07
C GLY A 117 -11.89 16.91 8.25
N TYR A 118 -12.84 16.74 9.17
CA TYR A 118 -13.78 17.78 9.56
C TYR A 118 -13.07 18.87 10.39
N SER A 119 -13.61 20.10 10.33
CA SER A 119 -13.12 21.23 11.12
C SER A 119 -13.18 20.92 12.62
N GLU A 120 -14.26 20.27 13.04
CA GLU A 120 -14.42 19.69 14.36
C GLU A 120 -14.15 18.18 14.28
N GLN A 121 -12.93 17.78 14.63
CA GLN A 121 -12.44 16.41 14.51
C GLN A 121 -13.17 15.42 15.44
N VAL A 122 -13.77 15.92 16.51
CA VAL A 122 -14.67 15.19 17.40
C VAL A 122 -15.95 16.01 17.52
N CYS A 123 -17.10 15.40 17.25
CA CYS A 123 -18.40 16.07 17.25
C CYS A 123 -19.48 15.18 17.87
N ASN A 124 -20.63 15.78 18.13
CA ASN A 124 -21.84 15.06 18.53
C ASN A 124 -22.68 14.85 17.28
N LEU A 125 -23.02 13.60 16.97
CA LEU A 125 -23.92 13.23 15.89
C LEU A 125 -25.23 12.76 16.48
N SER A 126 -26.33 13.40 16.08
CA SER A 126 -27.66 12.88 16.39
C SER A 126 -27.94 11.63 15.55
N PHE A 127 -28.96 10.86 15.94
CA PHE A 127 -29.43 9.72 15.15
C PHE A 127 -29.95 10.15 13.76
N GLU A 128 -30.45 11.37 13.64
CA GLU A 128 -31.01 11.93 12.41
C GLU A 128 -29.95 12.56 11.48
N ASP A 129 -28.70 12.62 11.93
CA ASP A 129 -27.61 13.22 11.16
C ASP A 129 -27.41 12.50 9.82
N GLU A 130 -27.18 13.26 8.74
CA GLU A 130 -27.01 12.73 7.38
C GLU A 130 -25.88 11.68 7.32
N LEU A 131 -24.81 11.86 8.10
CA LEU A 131 -23.72 10.88 8.17
C LEU A 131 -24.20 9.54 8.74
N MET A 132 -25.05 9.57 9.76
CA MET A 132 -25.65 8.37 10.36
C MET A 132 -26.67 7.72 9.44
N GLN A 133 -27.47 8.51 8.73
CA GLN A 133 -28.41 7.99 7.74
C GLN A 133 -27.72 7.35 6.52
N SER A 134 -26.53 7.85 6.16
CA SER A 134 -25.71 7.30 5.07
C SER A 134 -24.93 6.03 5.43
N ALA A 135 -25.03 5.54 6.67
CA ALA A 135 -24.31 4.37 7.16
C ALA A 135 -24.72 3.10 6.39
N CYS A 136 -23.77 2.46 5.71
CA CYS A 136 -24.03 1.22 4.98
C CYS A 136 -23.51 -0.02 5.70
N THR A 137 -22.39 0.12 6.41
CA THR A 137 -21.77 -0.97 7.16
C THR A 137 -21.21 -0.47 8.47
N ALA A 138 -21.32 -1.29 9.50
CA ALA A 138 -20.83 -0.98 10.83
C ALA A 138 -20.04 -2.16 11.41
N TYR A 139 -18.97 -1.83 12.13
CA TYR A 139 -18.11 -2.81 12.78
C TYR A 139 -17.84 -2.41 14.21
N ALA A 140 -18.17 -3.30 15.15
CA ALA A 140 -17.70 -3.19 16.52
C ALA A 140 -16.20 -3.52 16.56
N ILE A 141 -15.40 -2.67 17.19
CA ILE A 141 -13.95 -2.86 17.26
C ILE A 141 -13.50 -3.02 18.71
N ARG A 142 -12.77 -4.11 18.96
CA ARG A 142 -12.11 -4.38 20.23
C ARG A 142 -10.61 -4.49 20.04
N MET A 143 -9.84 -3.77 20.87
CA MET A 143 -8.40 -3.93 20.93
C MET A 143 -8.03 -5.21 21.68
N HIS A 144 -7.15 -6.04 21.12
CA HIS A 144 -6.48 -7.08 21.90
C HIS A 144 -5.39 -6.46 22.79
N HIS A 145 -5.11 -7.11 23.92
CA HIS A 145 -4.04 -6.72 24.85
C HIS A 145 -2.63 -6.82 24.23
N LEU A 146 -2.48 -7.60 23.17
CA LEU A 146 -1.26 -7.65 22.37
C LEU A 146 -1.25 -6.43 21.45
N GLY A 147 -0.52 -5.38 21.85
CA GLY A 147 -0.37 -4.17 21.06
C GLY A 147 0.18 -4.44 19.66
N PRO A 148 -0.14 -3.59 18.67
CA PRO A 148 0.23 -3.82 17.28
C PRO A 148 1.75 -3.80 17.08
N ALA A 149 2.24 -4.69 16.21
CA ALA A 149 3.59 -4.59 15.67
C ALA A 149 3.65 -3.46 14.63
N ILE A 150 3.58 -2.21 15.08
CA ILE A 150 3.79 -1.04 14.24
C ILE A 150 5.30 -0.96 13.96
N PRO A 151 5.76 -1.13 12.71
CA PRO A 151 7.19 -1.12 12.42
C PRO A 151 7.78 0.24 12.81
N LYS A 152 8.66 0.24 13.82
CA LYS A 152 9.51 1.40 14.11
C LYS A 152 10.78 1.26 13.27
N GLY A 153 10.89 2.06 12.21
CA GLY A 153 12.07 2.10 11.36
C GLY A 153 11.74 1.81 9.90
N GLU A 154 11.86 0.55 9.49
CA GLU A 154 11.77 0.14 8.09
C GLU A 154 10.32 -0.12 7.65
N ARG A 155 9.95 0.44 6.50
CA ARG A 155 8.65 0.23 5.85
C ARG A 155 8.69 -1.02 5.01
N HIS A 156 7.59 -1.76 5.04
CA HIS A 156 7.37 -2.92 4.19
C HIS A 156 7.00 -2.50 2.76
N PRO A 157 7.25 -3.36 1.76
CA PRO A 157 6.90 -3.06 0.38
C PRO A 157 5.38 -2.90 0.21
N LYS A 158 4.99 -2.01 -0.71
CA LYS A 158 3.59 -1.83 -1.12
C LYS A 158 3.36 -2.60 -2.42
N LEU A 159 2.41 -3.53 -2.36
CA LEU A 159 2.02 -4.38 -3.47
C LEU A 159 0.54 -4.14 -3.77
N TYR A 160 0.20 -3.93 -5.04
CA TYR A 160 -1.11 -3.52 -5.53
C TYR A 160 -1.82 -4.66 -6.28
N LEU A 161 -1.08 -5.52 -6.98
CA LEU A 161 -1.59 -6.71 -7.66
C LEU A 161 -1.40 -7.96 -6.79
N LEU A 162 -0.24 -8.08 -6.14
CA LEU A 162 -0.01 -9.19 -5.21
C LEU A 162 -0.71 -8.95 -3.86
N PRO A 163 -1.19 -10.02 -3.20
CA PRO A 163 -1.75 -9.90 -1.85
C PRO A 163 -0.69 -9.40 -0.86
N CYS A 164 -1.08 -8.54 0.08
CA CYS A 164 -0.18 -8.08 1.12
C CYS A 164 0.01 -9.19 2.19
N LEU A 165 0.94 -10.12 1.94
CA LEU A 165 1.27 -11.22 2.85
C LEU A 165 2.38 -10.84 3.83
N THR A 166 2.41 -11.50 4.99
CA THR A 166 3.48 -11.32 5.98
C THR A 166 4.79 -11.95 5.55
N CYS A 167 4.77 -13.03 4.76
CA CYS A 167 5.99 -13.65 4.23
C CYS A 167 6.81 -12.68 3.36
N TYR A 168 6.16 -11.74 2.67
CA TYR A 168 6.83 -10.72 1.86
C TYR A 168 7.59 -9.67 2.68
N GLN A 169 7.43 -9.64 4.00
CA GLN A 169 8.07 -8.66 4.87
C GLN A 169 9.51 -9.08 5.18
N GLY A 170 10.48 -8.35 4.62
CA GLY A 170 11.90 -8.52 4.96
C GLY A 170 12.40 -7.56 6.03
N ARG A 171 13.64 -7.80 6.47
CA ARG A 171 14.47 -6.86 7.25
C ARG A 171 15.73 -6.57 6.46
N TYR A 172 16.18 -5.32 6.44
CA TYR A 172 17.40 -4.96 5.69
C TYR A 172 18.62 -5.75 6.19
N ASP A 173 19.31 -6.41 5.26
CA ASP A 173 20.53 -7.15 5.55
C ASP A 173 21.76 -6.30 5.24
N ARG A 174 22.13 -5.44 6.19
CA ARG A 174 23.26 -4.52 6.04
C ARG A 174 24.58 -5.26 5.81
N ASN A 175 24.81 -6.35 6.53
CA ASN A 175 26.09 -7.05 6.48
C ASN A 175 26.26 -7.79 5.16
N ALA A 176 25.22 -8.48 4.68
CA ALA A 176 25.26 -9.13 3.37
C ALA A 176 25.42 -8.09 2.24
N PHE A 177 24.76 -6.93 2.34
CA PHE A 177 24.96 -5.85 1.36
C PHE A 177 26.39 -5.33 1.34
N LEU A 178 27.00 -5.07 2.50
CA LEU A 178 28.39 -4.60 2.58
C LEU A 178 29.38 -5.66 2.05
N ALA A 179 29.13 -6.95 2.31
CA ALA A 179 29.94 -8.03 1.77
C ALA A 179 29.84 -8.12 0.24
N TYR A 180 28.62 -7.99 -0.31
CA TYR A 180 28.37 -7.94 -1.74
C TYR A 180 29.07 -6.73 -2.39
N ASP A 181 28.93 -5.55 -1.79
CA ASP A 181 29.53 -4.31 -2.31
C ASP A 181 31.06 -4.42 -2.35
N ALA A 182 31.68 -4.88 -1.26
CA ALA A 182 33.12 -5.13 -1.20
C ALA A 182 33.60 -6.13 -2.26
N GLN A 183 32.85 -7.22 -2.48
CA GLN A 183 33.18 -8.21 -3.50
C GLN A 183 33.11 -7.61 -4.91
N THR A 184 32.06 -6.83 -5.21
CA THR A 184 31.86 -6.27 -6.55
C THR A 184 32.78 -5.10 -6.88
N ALA A 185 33.27 -4.37 -5.87
CA ALA A 185 34.24 -3.29 -6.03
C ALA A 185 35.60 -3.76 -6.56
N LEU A 186 35.96 -5.03 -6.34
CA LEU A 186 37.21 -5.64 -6.83
C LEU A 186 37.14 -6.08 -8.30
N LEU A 187 35.95 -6.06 -8.91
CA LEU A 187 35.76 -6.57 -10.27
C LEU A 187 36.06 -5.51 -11.33
N PRO A 188 36.65 -5.87 -12.49
CA PRO A 188 36.90 -4.94 -13.59
C PRO A 188 35.61 -4.28 -14.06
N LYS A 189 35.63 -2.99 -14.40
CA LYS A 189 34.44 -2.20 -14.77
C LYS A 189 33.48 -2.97 -15.70
N ALA A 190 32.22 -3.09 -15.28
CA ALA A 190 31.19 -3.77 -16.07
C ALA A 190 30.93 -3.05 -17.40
N ILE A 191 30.75 -3.82 -18.46
CA ILE A 191 30.23 -3.34 -19.74
C ILE A 191 28.73 -3.61 -19.72
N PHE A 192 27.94 -2.56 -19.90
CA PHE A 192 26.49 -2.63 -19.85
C PHE A 192 25.89 -2.54 -21.23
N HIS A 193 24.97 -3.45 -21.53
CA HIS A 193 24.18 -3.47 -22.75
C HIS A 193 22.72 -3.10 -22.45
N ALA A 194 21.97 -2.79 -23.49
CA ALA A 194 20.51 -2.77 -23.42
C ALA A 194 20.00 -4.21 -23.21
N PRO A 195 19.03 -4.43 -22.32
CA PRO A 195 18.46 -5.76 -22.14
C PRO A 195 17.72 -6.22 -23.40
N LEU A 196 17.82 -7.51 -23.70
CA LEU A 196 17.03 -8.13 -24.77
C LEU A 196 15.53 -8.05 -24.46
N PRO A 197 14.66 -7.89 -25.48
CA PRO A 197 13.22 -7.94 -25.30
C PRO A 197 12.76 -9.27 -24.66
N LEU A 198 11.67 -9.22 -23.89
CA LEU A 198 11.08 -10.43 -23.30
C LEU A 198 10.35 -11.25 -24.36
N THR A 199 10.70 -12.52 -24.48
CA THR A 199 10.00 -13.49 -25.33
C THR A 199 8.62 -13.83 -24.76
N ALA A 200 8.50 -13.94 -23.44
CA ALA A 200 7.27 -14.20 -22.70
C ALA A 200 7.26 -13.47 -21.35
N LEU A 201 6.09 -13.38 -20.71
CA LEU A 201 5.95 -12.96 -19.31
C LEU A 201 6.24 -14.17 -18.40
N SER A 202 7.52 -14.54 -18.29
CA SER A 202 7.96 -15.66 -17.45
C SER A 202 9.29 -15.35 -16.76
N ALA A 203 9.57 -16.00 -15.63
CA ALA A 203 10.84 -15.83 -14.93
C ALA A 203 12.05 -16.25 -15.79
N SER A 204 11.91 -17.29 -16.62
CA SER A 204 12.96 -17.73 -17.55
C SER A 204 13.33 -16.65 -18.57
N ALA A 205 12.33 -16.02 -19.21
CA ALA A 205 12.55 -14.92 -20.16
C ALA A 205 13.14 -13.69 -19.44
N LEU A 206 12.67 -13.42 -18.22
CA LEU A 206 13.17 -12.34 -17.38
C LEU A 206 14.66 -12.52 -17.05
N PHE A 207 15.07 -13.71 -16.64
CA PHE A 207 16.46 -14.02 -16.35
C PHE A 207 17.35 -13.93 -17.58
N ALA A 208 16.92 -14.51 -18.72
CA ALA A 208 17.67 -14.42 -19.97
C ALA A 208 17.92 -12.96 -20.39
N SER A 209 16.87 -12.13 -20.31
CA SER A 209 16.99 -10.70 -20.57
C SER A 209 17.88 -9.98 -19.54
N HIS A 210 17.79 -10.32 -18.25
CA HIS A 210 18.65 -9.74 -17.22
C HIS A 210 20.14 -10.08 -17.43
N VAL A 211 20.48 -11.34 -17.79
CA VAL A 211 21.86 -11.74 -18.16
C VAL A 211 22.40 -10.88 -19.30
N SER A 212 21.58 -10.61 -20.33
CA SER A 212 22.02 -9.87 -21.51
C SER A 212 22.50 -8.44 -21.22
N ILE A 213 22.14 -7.86 -20.08
CA ILE A 213 22.62 -6.55 -19.65
C ILE A 213 24.13 -6.56 -19.39
N CYS A 214 24.66 -7.66 -18.86
CA CYS A 214 26.06 -7.77 -18.49
C CYS A 214 26.51 -9.25 -18.60
N PRO A 215 26.67 -9.75 -19.84
CA PRO A 215 26.88 -11.18 -20.09
C PRO A 215 28.22 -11.69 -19.54
N ASN A 216 29.18 -10.81 -19.28
CA ASN A 216 30.46 -11.15 -18.64
C ASN A 216 30.36 -11.27 -17.10
N ARG A 217 29.18 -11.10 -16.51
CA ARG A 217 28.93 -11.21 -15.07
C ARG A 217 27.68 -12.07 -14.76
N PRO A 218 27.59 -13.32 -15.27
CA PRO A 218 26.41 -14.17 -15.07
C PRO A 218 26.17 -14.55 -13.60
N GLN A 219 27.18 -14.43 -12.73
CA GLN A 219 27.05 -14.62 -11.29
C GLN A 219 26.44 -13.41 -10.57
N TYR A 220 26.03 -12.36 -11.28
CA TYR A 220 25.33 -11.19 -10.72
C TYR A 220 24.07 -10.80 -11.51
N TYR A 221 23.96 -11.30 -12.74
CA TYR A 221 22.84 -11.08 -13.65
C TYR A 221 22.18 -12.41 -13.98
N GLY A 222 20.87 -12.43 -14.17
CA GLY A 222 20.10 -13.67 -14.38
C GLY A 222 19.74 -14.48 -13.13
N GLN A 223 19.98 -13.97 -11.94
CA GLN A 223 19.64 -14.66 -10.69
C GLN A 223 19.02 -13.70 -9.68
N TYR A 224 18.14 -14.22 -8.83
CA TYR A 224 17.60 -13.44 -7.71
C TYR A 224 18.69 -13.03 -6.72
N ARG A 225 18.49 -11.89 -6.06
CA ARG A 225 19.31 -11.51 -4.92
C ARG A 225 19.10 -12.50 -3.78
N SER A 226 20.17 -12.79 -3.04
CA SER A 226 20.19 -13.72 -1.92
C SER A 226 20.06 -13.04 -0.55
N PHE A 227 19.83 -11.73 -0.53
CA PHE A 227 19.74 -10.94 0.70
C PHE A 227 18.74 -9.80 0.55
N ASN A 228 18.35 -9.20 1.67
CA ASN A 228 17.34 -8.16 1.71
C ASN A 228 17.93 -6.78 1.48
N LEU A 229 17.38 -6.08 0.49
CA LEU A 229 17.74 -4.72 0.13
C LEU A 229 16.69 -3.72 0.59
N LYS A 230 17.08 -2.46 0.69
CA LYS A 230 16.17 -1.34 0.92
C LYS A 230 16.51 -0.14 0.04
N ARG A 231 15.54 0.74 -0.12
CA ARG A 231 15.74 2.08 -0.69
C ARG A 231 15.12 3.12 0.24
N GLY A 232 15.96 4.00 0.79
CA GLY A 232 15.54 4.94 1.82
C GLY A 232 15.06 4.19 3.06
N ASP A 233 13.80 4.40 3.43
CA ASP A 233 13.14 3.76 4.57
C ASP A 233 12.39 2.48 4.20
N THR A 234 12.31 2.10 2.92
CA THR A 234 11.48 0.98 2.45
C THR A 234 12.32 -0.24 2.10
N VAL A 235 12.06 -1.36 2.77
CA VAL A 235 12.64 -2.67 2.47
C VAL A 235 11.84 -3.31 1.34
N PHE A 236 12.53 -3.95 0.40
CA PHE A 236 11.88 -4.70 -0.68
C PHE A 236 11.35 -6.05 -0.18
N VAL A 237 10.67 -6.82 -1.04
CA VAL A 237 10.16 -8.15 -0.67
C VAL A 237 11.27 -9.05 -0.10
N GLN A 238 10.95 -9.83 0.92
CA GLN A 238 11.86 -10.80 1.51
C GLN A 238 12.55 -11.68 0.45
N HIS A 239 13.87 -11.83 0.50
CA HIS A 239 14.61 -12.51 -0.58
C HIS A 239 14.22 -13.99 -0.77
N THR A 240 13.79 -14.67 0.30
CA THR A 240 13.30 -16.06 0.22
C THR A 240 11.98 -16.20 -0.53
N GLU A 241 11.23 -15.10 -0.69
CA GLU A 241 9.93 -15.07 -1.36
C GLU A 241 10.00 -14.55 -2.80
N LEU A 242 11.20 -14.32 -3.35
CA LEU A 242 11.34 -13.70 -4.67
C LEU A 242 10.78 -14.54 -5.80
N SER A 243 11.07 -15.86 -5.81
CA SER A 243 10.52 -16.74 -6.85
C SER A 243 8.99 -16.75 -6.83
N PRO A 244 8.31 -17.14 -5.73
CA PRO A 244 6.86 -17.18 -5.73
C PRO A 244 6.21 -15.82 -6.01
N ALA A 245 6.80 -14.70 -5.54
CA ALA A 245 6.27 -13.37 -5.81
C ALA A 245 6.39 -12.97 -7.30
N VAL A 246 7.56 -13.18 -7.92
CA VAL A 246 7.76 -12.87 -9.35
C VAL A 246 6.92 -13.77 -10.23
N ASP A 247 6.90 -15.08 -9.96
CA ASP A 247 6.13 -16.05 -10.73
C ASP A 247 4.64 -15.71 -10.71
N THR A 248 4.10 -15.40 -9.51
CA THR A 248 2.70 -14.98 -9.36
C THR A 248 2.42 -13.67 -10.10
N LEU A 249 3.28 -12.66 -9.96
CA LEU A 249 3.07 -11.36 -10.62
C LEU A 249 3.07 -11.49 -12.15
N LEU A 250 3.98 -12.27 -12.70
CA LEU A 250 4.07 -12.51 -14.14
C LEU A 250 2.89 -13.34 -14.65
N ALA A 251 2.42 -14.33 -13.88
CA ALA A 251 1.21 -15.09 -14.19
C ALA A 251 -0.03 -14.17 -14.27
N ILE A 252 -0.26 -13.34 -13.24
CA ILE A 252 -1.34 -12.34 -13.23
C ILE A 252 -1.25 -11.43 -14.46
N ALA A 253 -0.04 -10.97 -14.82
CA ALA A 253 0.15 -10.13 -16.00
C ALA A 253 -0.12 -10.86 -17.33
N SER A 254 0.19 -12.15 -17.42
CA SER A 254 -0.05 -12.94 -18.62
C SER A 254 -1.52 -13.29 -18.83
N GLU A 255 -2.28 -13.41 -17.75
CA GLU A 255 -3.70 -13.80 -17.75
C GLU A 255 -4.65 -12.59 -17.81
N HIS A 256 -4.19 -11.41 -17.37
CA HIS A 256 -5.03 -10.21 -17.32
C HIS A 256 -5.41 -9.71 -18.72
N GLN A 257 -6.72 -9.65 -18.99
CA GLN A 257 -7.29 -9.12 -20.23
C GLN A 257 -7.94 -7.76 -19.94
N PRO A 258 -7.31 -6.63 -20.35
CA PRO A 258 -7.88 -5.30 -20.11
C PRO A 258 -9.12 -5.08 -20.98
N ALA A 259 -10.21 -4.57 -20.40
CA ALA A 259 -11.41 -4.17 -21.14
C ALA A 259 -11.17 -2.96 -22.07
N GLY A 260 -10.06 -2.23 -21.88
CA GLY A 260 -9.65 -1.13 -22.73
C GLY A 260 -8.41 -0.42 -22.20
N ILE A 261 -7.99 0.64 -22.88
CA ILE A 261 -6.73 1.36 -22.59
C ILE A 261 -6.66 1.88 -21.15
N GLN A 262 -7.78 2.36 -20.58
CA GLN A 262 -7.80 2.89 -19.22
C GLN A 262 -7.51 1.81 -18.17
N GLU A 263 -7.96 0.58 -18.40
CA GLU A 263 -7.64 -0.54 -17.52
C GLU A 263 -6.19 -1.01 -17.72
N ALA A 264 -5.74 -1.09 -18.97
CA ALA A 264 -4.35 -1.43 -19.29
C ALA A 264 -3.35 -0.45 -18.65
N VAL A 265 -3.67 0.85 -18.63
CA VAL A 265 -2.88 1.89 -17.94
C VAL A 265 -2.80 1.62 -16.44
N LYS A 266 -3.94 1.43 -15.77
CA LYS A 266 -3.99 1.17 -14.32
C LYS A 266 -3.22 -0.10 -13.95
N PHE A 267 -3.46 -1.17 -14.71
CA PHE A 267 -2.78 -2.44 -14.50
C PHE A 267 -1.26 -2.30 -14.71
N SER A 268 -0.83 -1.64 -15.78
CA SER A 268 0.60 -1.41 -16.08
C SER A 268 1.32 -0.65 -14.97
N ALA A 269 0.72 0.42 -14.43
CA ALA A 269 1.32 1.18 -13.33
C ALA A 269 1.50 0.31 -12.07
N ARG A 270 0.51 -0.54 -11.75
CA ARG A 270 0.55 -1.45 -10.61
C ARG A 270 1.56 -2.58 -10.82
N LEU A 271 1.57 -3.20 -11.99
CA LEU A 271 2.55 -4.21 -12.40
C LEU A 271 3.97 -3.68 -12.26
N PHE A 272 4.20 -2.46 -12.75
CA PHE A 272 5.48 -1.78 -12.64
C PHE A 272 5.88 -1.53 -11.18
N SER A 273 4.96 -1.00 -10.38
CA SER A 273 5.20 -0.70 -8.96
C SER A 273 5.48 -1.97 -8.15
N ASP A 274 4.71 -3.03 -8.35
CA ASP A 274 4.87 -4.30 -7.65
C ASP A 274 6.19 -4.95 -7.98
N PHE A 275 6.58 -5.00 -9.26
CA PHE A 275 7.87 -5.56 -9.65
C PHE A 275 9.04 -4.79 -9.00
N LEU A 276 8.95 -3.46 -8.93
CA LEU A 276 9.97 -2.65 -8.25
C LEU A 276 9.97 -2.78 -6.73
N ALA A 277 8.82 -3.08 -6.12
CA ALA A 277 8.71 -3.37 -4.70
C ALA A 277 9.23 -4.78 -4.35
N ILE A 278 9.05 -5.75 -5.26
CA ILE A 278 9.70 -7.07 -5.18
C ILE A 278 11.22 -6.91 -5.28
N HIS A 279 11.67 -6.12 -6.26
CA HIS A 279 13.08 -5.83 -6.51
C HIS A 279 13.94 -7.10 -6.59
N PRO A 280 13.63 -8.03 -7.50
CA PRO A 280 14.17 -9.39 -7.47
C PRO A 280 15.69 -9.46 -7.70
N PHE A 281 16.28 -8.48 -8.35
CA PHE A 281 17.70 -8.43 -8.66
C PHE A 281 18.45 -7.45 -7.75
N VAL A 282 19.78 -7.55 -7.68
CA VAL A 282 20.58 -6.52 -7.00
C VAL A 282 20.63 -5.23 -7.83
N ASN A 283 20.64 -5.36 -9.16
CA ASN A 283 20.77 -4.24 -10.09
C ASN A 283 19.73 -4.33 -11.22
N ALA A 284 19.59 -3.23 -11.97
CA ALA A 284 18.80 -3.16 -13.21
C ALA A 284 17.28 -3.46 -13.11
N ASN A 285 16.69 -3.56 -11.91
CA ASN A 285 15.26 -3.81 -11.72
C ASN A 285 14.35 -2.84 -12.49
N GLN A 286 14.70 -1.55 -12.59
CA GLN A 286 13.94 -0.57 -13.36
C GLN A 286 13.88 -0.93 -14.85
N ARG A 287 15.01 -1.32 -15.45
CA ARG A 287 15.06 -1.73 -16.86
C ARG A 287 14.21 -2.97 -17.10
N MET A 288 14.23 -3.91 -16.17
CA MET A 288 13.41 -5.12 -16.23
C MET A 288 11.91 -4.82 -16.07
N ALA A 289 11.55 -3.93 -15.15
CA ALA A 289 10.16 -3.47 -14.97
C ALA A 289 9.61 -2.83 -16.25
N MET A 290 10.42 -2.00 -16.92
CA MET A 290 10.06 -1.38 -18.19
C MET A 290 9.78 -2.43 -19.27
N LEU A 291 10.62 -3.46 -19.37
CA LEU A 291 10.41 -4.55 -20.32
C LEU A 291 9.17 -5.38 -20.03
N ILE A 292 8.89 -5.68 -18.76
CA ILE A 292 7.68 -6.40 -18.34
C ILE A 292 6.43 -5.64 -18.78
N VAL A 293 6.36 -4.33 -18.49
CA VAL A 293 5.23 -3.49 -18.89
C VAL A 293 5.12 -3.37 -20.40
N SER A 294 6.23 -3.14 -21.11
CA SER A 294 6.23 -3.12 -22.58
C SER A 294 5.72 -4.43 -23.17
N LYS A 295 6.13 -5.57 -22.61
CA LYS A 295 5.68 -6.89 -23.06
C LYS A 295 4.19 -7.07 -22.80
N TYR A 296 3.71 -6.78 -21.58
CA TYR A 296 2.29 -6.83 -21.24
C TYR A 296 1.45 -5.97 -22.20
N LEU A 297 1.81 -4.71 -22.42
CA LEU A 297 1.08 -3.81 -23.32
C LEU A 297 1.07 -4.32 -24.76
N SER A 298 2.17 -4.90 -25.23
CA SER A 298 2.27 -5.45 -26.59
C SER A 298 1.31 -6.62 -26.85
N LEU A 299 0.96 -7.42 -25.82
CA LEU A 299 -0.04 -8.49 -25.93
C LEU A 299 -1.41 -7.94 -26.33
N TRP A 300 -1.68 -6.70 -25.90
CA TRP A 300 -2.95 -6.00 -26.06
C TRP A 300 -2.92 -4.87 -27.10
N LYS A 301 -1.92 -4.88 -27.99
CA LYS A 301 -1.75 -3.87 -29.05
C LYS A 301 -1.65 -2.43 -28.52
N PHE A 302 -1.03 -2.26 -27.36
CA PHE A 302 -0.64 -0.96 -26.81
C PHE A 302 0.88 -0.87 -26.74
N LYS A 303 1.39 0.37 -26.73
CA LYS A 303 2.80 0.66 -26.49
C LYS A 303 2.93 1.81 -25.50
N ILE A 304 4.10 1.90 -24.86
CA ILE A 304 4.46 2.98 -23.94
C ILE A 304 5.70 3.72 -24.44
N HIS A 305 5.66 5.05 -24.41
CA HIS A 305 6.74 5.93 -24.85
C HIS A 305 7.69 6.26 -23.70
N TRP A 306 8.52 5.30 -23.29
CA TRP A 306 9.47 5.49 -22.18
C TRP A 306 10.40 6.71 -22.35
N GLN A 307 10.74 7.07 -23.59
CA GLN A 307 11.58 8.22 -23.92
C GLN A 307 10.96 9.58 -23.56
N GLN A 308 9.64 9.65 -23.38
CA GLN A 308 8.93 10.87 -22.98
C GLN A 308 8.90 11.04 -21.45
N ILE A 309 9.28 10.01 -20.69
CA ILE A 309 9.27 10.02 -19.23
C ILE A 309 10.67 10.37 -18.72
N THR A 310 10.83 11.55 -18.13
CA THR A 310 12.12 11.94 -17.53
C THR A 310 12.42 11.17 -16.25
N SER A 311 13.70 11.00 -15.93
CA SER A 311 14.14 10.38 -14.67
C SER A 311 13.56 11.07 -13.43
N THR A 312 13.41 12.40 -13.47
CA THR A 312 12.87 13.17 -12.33
C THR A 312 11.38 12.89 -12.10
N GLN A 313 10.56 12.91 -13.17
CA GLN A 313 9.14 12.55 -13.09
C GLN A 313 8.99 11.12 -12.58
N PHE A 314 9.76 10.21 -13.16
CA PHE A 314 9.78 8.80 -12.78
C PHE A 314 10.05 8.60 -11.28
N TYR A 315 11.13 9.20 -10.75
CA TYR A 315 11.48 9.06 -9.35
C TYR A 315 10.45 9.70 -8.42
N TYR A 316 9.81 10.78 -8.84
CA TYR A 316 8.74 11.42 -8.08
C TYR A 316 7.52 10.51 -7.99
N TRP A 317 7.02 9.97 -9.12
CA TRP A 317 5.88 9.05 -9.13
C TRP A 317 6.14 7.80 -8.30
N MET A 318 7.32 7.19 -8.46
CA MET A 318 7.67 5.99 -7.71
C MET A 318 7.78 6.25 -6.20
N ARG A 319 8.31 7.40 -5.78
CA ARG A 319 8.37 7.77 -4.35
C ARG A 319 6.98 7.85 -3.71
N LEU A 320 5.98 8.26 -4.46
CA LEU A 320 4.60 8.35 -3.99
C LEU A 320 3.92 6.98 -4.04
N ALA A 321 4.13 6.21 -5.11
CA ALA A 321 3.62 4.84 -5.22
C ALA A 321 4.15 3.93 -4.09
N THR A 322 5.43 4.02 -3.71
CA THR A 322 5.97 3.24 -2.57
C THR A 322 5.38 3.67 -1.22
N ARG A 323 4.75 4.85 -1.14
CA ARG A 323 4.03 5.34 0.04
C ARG A 323 2.53 5.03 0.00
N GLY A 324 2.04 4.33 -1.02
CA GLY A 324 0.63 3.98 -1.19
C GLY A 324 -0.15 4.91 -2.13
N HIS A 325 0.50 5.92 -2.74
CA HIS A 325 -0.15 6.91 -3.61
C HIS A 325 0.22 6.70 -5.08
N ILE A 326 -0.45 5.76 -5.76
CA ILE A 326 -0.08 5.35 -7.13
C ILE A 326 -0.76 6.18 -8.25
N ARG A 327 -1.75 7.03 -7.94
CA ARG A 327 -2.50 7.82 -8.95
C ARG A 327 -1.61 8.63 -9.89
N LEU A 328 -0.54 9.23 -9.37
CA LEU A 328 0.38 10.01 -10.20
C LEU A 328 1.18 9.14 -11.17
N LEU A 329 1.50 7.91 -10.79
CA LEU A 329 2.09 6.93 -11.71
C LEU A 329 1.07 6.49 -12.76
N GLU A 330 -0.18 6.23 -12.38
CA GLU A 330 -1.27 5.88 -13.31
C GLU A 330 -1.52 7.01 -14.33
N ASN A 331 -1.56 8.27 -13.89
CA ASN A 331 -1.74 9.43 -14.77
C ASN A 331 -0.54 9.60 -15.70
N GLY A 332 0.69 9.50 -15.17
CA GLY A 332 1.90 9.53 -15.99
C GLY A 332 1.92 8.44 -17.05
N PHE A 333 1.48 7.23 -16.72
CA PHE A 333 1.38 6.14 -17.70
C PHE A 333 0.27 6.41 -18.72
N ARG A 334 -0.86 7.01 -18.32
CA ARG A 334 -1.95 7.39 -19.24
C ARG A 334 -1.47 8.32 -20.34
N GLU A 335 -0.64 9.31 -19.99
CA GLU A 335 -0.11 10.30 -20.93
C GLU A 335 0.91 9.71 -21.93
N ASN A 336 1.43 8.52 -21.65
CA ASN A 336 2.54 7.92 -22.40
C ASN A 336 2.18 6.56 -23.03
N ILE A 337 0.95 6.07 -22.85
CA ILE A 337 0.46 4.80 -23.42
C ILE A 337 -0.53 5.11 -24.54
N GLU A 338 -0.33 4.50 -25.71
CA GLU A 338 -1.23 4.62 -26.87
C GLU A 338 -1.45 3.27 -27.57
N PRO A 339 -2.53 3.12 -28.36
CA PRO A 339 -2.69 2.00 -29.28
C PRO A 339 -1.55 1.92 -30.31
N ILE A 340 -1.21 0.69 -30.72
CA ILE A 340 -0.25 0.42 -31.80
C ILE A 340 -0.92 0.55 -33.16
#